data_AF-A0A8H6TL92-F1
#
_entry.id   AF-A0A8H6TL92-F1
#
_cell.length_a   1.000
_cell.length_b   1.000
_cell.length_c   1.000
_cell.angle_alpha   90.00
_cell.angle_beta   90.00
_cell.angle_gamma   90.00
#
_symmetry.space_group_name_H-M   'P 1'
#
loop_
_entity.id
_entity.type
_entity.pdbx_description
1 polymer ?
#
loop_
_entity_poly.entity_id
_entity_poly.type
_entity_poly.pdbx_seq_one_letter_code
_entity_poly.pdbx_strand_id
1 'polypeptide(L)'
;MYSRGSKPPPPSWTRTSFAAAPPKTCAGFHWNGSECTARVGGSDFCDLHAKQGMWTDRRTWCISAGERYEHAQDRRCSGLTQKWALCRNRIAAGSFRYCHLHGNQQLPTGLPVSSAPEYESPMRSVVRARAREFDWLKERAEGGDYEEMRRQQRRRAQEREEYERAQRERERERRDWEQQQQQQQQSRSHARESAQDQQQGRAGQQESANRAPRVDEARARPTPSQPSGSDLVKQFLEKSAIFDMTCFSTQNPNSFARIPWPVVPRGSAPIRPQDVSAENVRAFCLLLATVHQQRHSTDRQLRLAMKQLTARFHSDRFNERRTTVSTIRDLNERALVLAAADVVVKTVNVFRG
;
A
#
# COMPACT_ATOMS: atom_id res chain seq x y z
N MET A 1 -83.19 -55.84 32.68
CA MET A 1 -82.41 -55.94 31.43
C MET A 1 -82.06 -54.52 30.99
N TYR A 2 -80.85 -54.04 31.28
CA TYR A 2 -80.37 -52.74 30.84
C TYR A 2 -79.06 -52.94 30.07
N SER A 3 -79.11 -52.64 28.78
CA SER A 3 -77.99 -52.71 27.84
C SER A 3 -76.89 -51.73 28.24
N ARG A 4 -75.66 -52.24 28.35
CA ARG A 4 -74.45 -51.44 28.52
C ARG A 4 -74.17 -50.69 27.21
N GLY A 5 -74.32 -49.36 27.21
CA GLY A 5 -73.90 -48.48 26.14
C GLY A 5 -72.39 -48.31 26.13
N SER A 6 -71.74 -48.78 25.07
CA SER A 6 -70.31 -48.58 24.81
C SER A 6 -70.03 -47.12 24.44
N LYS A 7 -69.09 -46.48 25.16
CA LYS A 7 -68.59 -45.13 24.81
C LYS A 7 -67.83 -45.17 23.48
N PRO A 8 -68.02 -44.19 22.57
CA PRO A 8 -67.25 -44.10 21.35
C PRO A 8 -65.76 -43.79 21.65
N PRO A 9 -64.82 -44.31 20.85
CA PRO A 9 -63.41 -43.98 21.00
C PRO A 9 -63.14 -42.50 20.66
N PRO A 10 -62.10 -41.88 21.26
CA PRO A 10 -61.72 -40.52 20.95
C PRO A 10 -61.28 -40.38 19.48
N PRO A 11 -61.49 -39.21 18.85
CA PRO A 11 -61.11 -38.97 17.47
C PRO A 11 -59.60 -39.14 17.29
N SER A 12 -59.23 -39.99 16.35
CA SER A 12 -57.85 -40.17 15.89
C SER A 12 -57.34 -38.85 15.30
N TRP A 13 -56.32 -38.26 15.90
CA TRP A 13 -55.61 -37.13 15.34
C TRP A 13 -54.93 -37.56 14.04
N THR A 14 -55.56 -37.25 12.90
CA THR A 14 -54.95 -37.38 11.59
C THR A 14 -53.68 -36.55 11.56
N ARG A 15 -52.54 -37.24 11.41
CA ARG A 15 -51.19 -36.73 11.24
C ARG A 15 -51.19 -35.56 10.26
N THR A 16 -51.06 -34.35 10.78
CA THR A 16 -50.90 -33.13 9.98
C THR A 16 -49.70 -33.34 9.07
N SER A 17 -49.94 -33.36 7.76
CA SER A 17 -48.90 -33.37 6.74
C SER A 17 -48.05 -32.12 6.93
N PHE A 18 -46.80 -32.30 7.39
CA PHE A 18 -45.83 -31.21 7.41
C PHE A 18 -45.69 -30.70 5.99
N ALA A 19 -46.14 -29.46 5.75
CA ALA A 19 -45.92 -28.78 4.48
C ALA A 19 -44.43 -28.81 4.17
N ALA A 20 -44.06 -29.40 3.03
CA ALA A 20 -42.67 -29.47 2.61
C ALA A 20 -42.07 -28.07 2.60
N ALA A 21 -40.88 -27.92 3.19
CA ALA A 21 -40.18 -26.64 3.21
C ALA A 21 -40.04 -26.11 1.77
N PRO A 22 -40.25 -24.80 1.53
CA PRO A 22 -40.14 -24.22 0.20
C PRO A 22 -38.76 -24.51 -0.38
N PRO A 23 -38.67 -24.85 -1.68
CA PRO A 23 -37.40 -25.20 -2.31
C PRO A 23 -36.42 -24.03 -2.23
N LYS A 24 -35.20 -24.29 -1.77
CA LYS A 24 -34.10 -23.32 -1.70
C LYS A 24 -33.15 -23.51 -2.87
N THR A 25 -32.35 -22.51 -3.20
CA THR A 25 -31.25 -22.64 -4.17
C THR A 25 -30.05 -23.31 -3.51
N CYS A 26 -29.33 -24.13 -4.27
CA CYS A 26 -28.12 -24.81 -3.83
C CYS A 26 -27.01 -23.80 -3.48
N ALA A 27 -26.47 -23.86 -2.26
CA ALA A 27 -25.40 -22.98 -1.76
C ALA A 27 -23.99 -23.32 -2.29
N GLY A 28 -23.91 -24.14 -3.34
CA GLY A 28 -22.66 -24.60 -3.95
C GLY A 28 -22.22 -23.71 -5.11
N PHE A 29 -20.91 -23.73 -5.38
CA PHE A 29 -20.31 -23.02 -6.50
C PHE A 29 -19.79 -23.99 -7.56
N HIS A 30 -19.98 -23.64 -8.82
CA HIS A 30 -19.36 -24.33 -9.95
C HIS A 30 -17.85 -24.02 -10.03
N TRP A 31 -17.12 -24.80 -10.82
CA TRP A 31 -15.66 -24.68 -10.99
C TRP A 31 -15.22 -23.33 -11.58
N ASN A 32 -16.13 -22.61 -12.24
CA ASN A 32 -15.91 -21.27 -12.79
C ASN A 32 -16.29 -20.15 -11.78
N GLY A 33 -16.62 -20.51 -10.53
CA GLY A 33 -17.04 -19.57 -9.50
C GLY A 33 -18.50 -19.12 -9.58
N SER A 34 -19.30 -19.60 -10.55
CA SER A 34 -20.72 -19.23 -10.62
C SER A 34 -21.54 -19.99 -9.57
N GLU A 35 -22.54 -19.32 -8.99
CA GLU A 35 -23.48 -19.93 -8.05
C GLU A 35 -24.32 -21.02 -8.72
N CYS A 36 -24.63 -22.08 -7.96
CA CYS A 36 -25.50 -23.14 -8.45
C CYS A 36 -26.97 -22.72 -8.36
N THR A 37 -27.67 -22.75 -9.50
CA THR A 37 -29.09 -22.38 -9.57
C THR A 37 -30.05 -23.55 -9.31
N ALA A 38 -29.53 -24.74 -9.03
CA ALA A 38 -30.35 -25.92 -8.77
C ALA A 38 -31.21 -25.71 -7.51
N ARG A 39 -32.49 -26.08 -7.59
CA ARG A 39 -33.40 -26.08 -6.43
C ARG A 39 -33.26 -27.37 -5.65
N VAL A 40 -33.17 -27.26 -4.33
CA VAL A 40 -32.97 -28.37 -3.39
C VAL A 40 -34.09 -28.40 -2.36
N GLY A 41 -34.56 -29.61 -2.06
CA GLY A 41 -35.59 -29.86 -1.05
C GLY A 41 -34.99 -30.55 0.17
N GLY A 42 -34.66 -29.78 1.21
CA GLY A 42 -34.25 -30.29 2.52
C GLY A 42 -32.76 -30.20 2.84
N SER A 43 -31.86 -30.24 1.86
CA SER A 43 -30.42 -29.95 2.01
C SER A 43 -30.09 -28.54 1.51
N ASP A 44 -28.98 -27.96 1.98
CA ASP A 44 -28.46 -26.70 1.41
C ASP A 44 -27.69 -26.92 0.09
N PHE A 45 -27.44 -28.17 -0.33
CA PHE A 45 -26.62 -28.51 -1.48
C PHE A 45 -27.28 -29.59 -2.35
N CYS A 46 -27.17 -29.47 -3.68
CA CYS A 46 -27.62 -30.49 -4.63
C CYS A 46 -26.61 -31.64 -4.71
N ASP A 47 -26.98 -32.76 -5.35
CA ASP A 47 -26.11 -33.95 -5.44
C ASP A 47 -24.71 -33.64 -6.02
N LEU A 48 -24.64 -32.70 -6.97
CA LEU A 48 -23.38 -32.27 -7.58
C LEU A 48 -22.46 -31.49 -6.62
N HIS A 49 -23.04 -30.88 -5.59
CA HIS A 49 -22.36 -30.04 -4.60
C HIS A 49 -22.47 -30.57 -3.17
N ALA A 50 -23.04 -31.76 -2.94
CA ALA A 50 -23.25 -32.32 -1.61
C ALA A 50 -21.96 -32.39 -0.79
N LYS A 51 -20.81 -32.63 -1.45
CA LYS A 51 -19.48 -32.63 -0.82
C LYS A 51 -18.98 -31.24 -0.41
N GLN A 52 -19.45 -30.16 -1.04
CA GLN A 52 -19.17 -28.79 -0.58
C GLN A 52 -19.89 -28.48 0.73
N GLY A 53 -20.99 -29.18 1.02
CA GLY A 53 -21.65 -29.13 2.32
C GLY A 53 -20.81 -29.68 3.46
N MET A 54 -19.86 -30.57 3.18
CA MET A 54 -18.88 -31.03 4.18
C MET A 54 -17.87 -29.94 4.55
N TRP A 55 -17.74 -28.88 3.75
CA TRP A 55 -16.90 -27.71 4.10
C TRP A 55 -17.61 -26.77 5.08
N THR A 56 -18.93 -26.89 5.20
CA THR A 56 -19.80 -25.99 5.97
C THR A 56 -20.39 -26.65 7.21
N ASP A 57 -19.91 -27.84 7.61
CA ASP A 57 -20.42 -28.50 8.81
C ASP A 57 -20.26 -27.57 10.02
N ARG A 58 -21.38 -27.33 10.73
CA ARG A 58 -21.56 -26.35 11.80
C ARG A 58 -20.59 -26.52 12.97
N ARG A 59 -19.96 -27.69 13.10
CA ARG A 59 -18.99 -27.99 14.17
C ARG A 59 -17.56 -27.54 13.85
N THR A 60 -17.24 -27.29 12.59
CA THR A 60 -15.91 -26.88 12.13
C THR A 60 -16.01 -25.56 11.37
N TRP A 61 -16.03 -24.46 12.14
CA TRP A 61 -15.99 -23.08 11.65
C TRP A 61 -14.70 -22.76 10.87
N CYS A 62 -14.56 -23.19 9.63
CA CYS A 62 -13.26 -23.04 8.97
C CYS A 62 -13.25 -22.41 7.57
N ILE A 63 -14.37 -22.33 6.85
CA ILE A 63 -14.33 -21.87 5.46
C ILE A 63 -15.55 -21.01 5.11
N SER A 64 -15.32 -19.71 4.92
CA SER A 64 -16.34 -18.74 4.53
C SER A 64 -16.79 -18.92 3.08
N ALA A 65 -17.97 -18.37 2.72
CA ALA A 65 -18.43 -18.35 1.33
C ALA A 65 -17.46 -17.61 0.40
N GLY A 66 -16.84 -16.52 0.89
CA GLY A 66 -15.82 -15.77 0.15
C GLY A 66 -14.58 -16.62 -0.15
N GLU A 67 -14.06 -17.35 0.83
CA GLU A 67 -12.90 -18.24 0.62
C GLU A 67 -13.21 -19.36 -0.38
N ARG A 68 -14.43 -19.89 -0.41
CA ARG A 68 -14.84 -20.90 -1.41
C ARG A 68 -14.88 -20.31 -2.82
N TYR A 69 -15.40 -19.09 -2.96
CA TYR A 69 -15.44 -18.38 -4.23
C TYR A 69 -14.03 -18.11 -4.77
N GLU A 70 -13.16 -17.52 -3.95
CA GLU A 70 -11.76 -17.24 -4.32
C GLU A 70 -11.01 -18.52 -4.73
N HIS A 71 -11.25 -19.62 -4.00
CA HIS A 71 -10.62 -20.90 -4.29
C HIS A 71 -11.06 -21.50 -5.64
N ALA A 72 -12.34 -21.37 -5.97
CA ALA A 72 -12.90 -21.79 -7.25
C ALA A 72 -12.35 -20.92 -8.39
N GLN A 73 -12.32 -19.60 -8.21
CA GLN A 73 -11.79 -18.65 -9.19
C GLN A 73 -10.31 -18.92 -9.52
N ASP A 74 -9.51 -19.24 -8.51
CA ASP A 74 -8.09 -19.58 -8.64
C ASP A 74 -7.81 -20.97 -9.23
N ARG A 75 -8.86 -21.74 -9.58
CA ARG A 75 -8.76 -23.13 -10.08
C ARG A 75 -7.96 -24.04 -9.14
N ARG A 76 -8.18 -23.90 -7.84
CA ARG A 76 -7.51 -24.70 -6.82
C ARG A 76 -8.29 -25.95 -6.47
N CYS A 77 -7.59 -26.87 -5.83
CA CYS A 77 -8.12 -28.16 -5.47
C CYS A 77 -9.23 -28.07 -4.42
N SER A 78 -10.38 -28.66 -4.75
CA SER A 78 -11.54 -28.78 -3.84
C SER A 78 -11.33 -29.77 -2.68
N GLY A 79 -10.11 -30.27 -2.48
CA GLY A 79 -9.78 -31.21 -1.41
C GLY A 79 -9.50 -30.47 -0.11
N LEU A 80 -9.82 -31.12 1.01
CA LEU A 80 -9.46 -30.63 2.35
C LEU A 80 -8.17 -31.30 2.80
N THR A 81 -7.26 -30.48 3.33
CA THR A 81 -6.05 -30.95 4.03
C THR A 81 -6.42 -31.63 5.35
N GLN A 82 -5.48 -32.35 5.97
CA GLN A 82 -5.65 -32.95 7.30
C GLN A 82 -6.02 -31.94 8.39
N LYS A 83 -5.73 -30.65 8.17
CA LYS A 83 -6.09 -29.54 9.07
C LYS A 83 -7.42 -28.86 8.73
N TRP A 84 -8.26 -29.49 7.90
CA TRP A 84 -9.57 -28.96 7.46
C TRP A 84 -9.51 -27.62 6.70
N ALA A 85 -8.34 -27.27 6.14
CA ALA A 85 -8.18 -26.13 5.24
C ALA A 85 -8.26 -26.56 3.78
N LEU A 86 -8.76 -25.68 2.90
CA LEU A 86 -8.79 -25.91 1.45
C LEU A 86 -7.39 -26.11 0.87
N CYS A 87 -7.25 -27.09 -0.02
CA CYS A 87 -5.97 -27.43 -0.64
C CYS A 87 -5.49 -26.33 -1.58
N ARG A 88 -4.36 -25.71 -1.25
CA ARG A 88 -3.80 -24.60 -2.05
C ARG A 88 -3.27 -24.98 -3.42
N ASN A 89 -3.20 -26.27 -3.77
CA ASN A 89 -2.67 -26.72 -5.06
C ASN A 89 -3.58 -26.28 -6.20
N ARG A 90 -3.00 -25.61 -7.20
CA ARG A 90 -3.68 -25.32 -8.47
C ARG A 90 -3.82 -26.60 -9.27
N ILE A 91 -4.97 -26.76 -9.90
CA ILE A 91 -5.23 -27.86 -10.83
C ILE A 91 -5.03 -27.32 -12.24
N ALA A 92 -4.34 -28.08 -13.10
CA ALA A 92 -4.23 -27.77 -14.51
C ALA A 92 -5.64 -27.66 -15.12
N ALA A 93 -5.83 -26.72 -16.04
CA ALA A 93 -7.12 -26.49 -16.69
C ALA A 93 -7.68 -27.80 -17.27
N GLY A 94 -8.84 -28.25 -16.78
CA GLY A 94 -9.44 -29.53 -17.14
C GLY A 94 -10.62 -29.90 -16.24
N SER A 95 -11.22 -31.08 -16.44
CA SER A 95 -12.38 -31.57 -15.67
C SER A 95 -12.06 -32.02 -14.24
N PHE A 96 -10.79 -31.99 -13.84
CA PHE A 96 -10.34 -32.49 -12.54
C PHE A 96 -10.69 -31.52 -11.41
N ARG A 97 -11.51 -31.98 -10.46
CA ARG A 97 -11.89 -31.22 -9.25
C ARG A 97 -10.87 -31.33 -8.10
N TYR A 98 -9.99 -32.33 -8.14
CA TYR A 98 -9.01 -32.63 -7.08
C TYR A 98 -7.60 -32.73 -7.66
N CYS A 99 -6.59 -32.28 -6.90
CA CYS A 99 -5.19 -32.50 -7.24
C CYS A 99 -4.77 -33.94 -6.89
N HIS A 100 -3.57 -34.34 -7.32
CA HIS A 100 -3.03 -35.69 -7.08
C HIS A 100 -3.02 -36.09 -5.59
N LEU A 101 -2.87 -35.13 -4.66
CA LEU A 101 -2.90 -35.40 -3.20
C LEU A 101 -4.30 -35.71 -2.66
N HIS A 102 -5.35 -35.31 -3.39
CA HIS A 102 -6.75 -35.50 -3.00
C HIS A 102 -7.51 -36.35 -4.02
N GLY A 103 -6.81 -37.08 -4.89
CA GLY A 103 -7.42 -38.00 -5.87
C GLY A 103 -8.30 -39.07 -5.22
N ASN A 104 -7.95 -39.49 -3.99
CA ASN A 104 -8.70 -40.49 -3.23
C ASN A 104 -10.01 -39.94 -2.61
N GLN A 105 -10.26 -38.62 -2.70
CA GLN A 105 -11.51 -37.98 -2.28
C GLN A 105 -12.58 -37.96 -3.42
N GLN A 106 -12.30 -38.60 -4.56
CA GLN A 106 -13.20 -38.72 -5.72
C GLN A 106 -14.53 -39.44 -5.39
N LEU A 107 -15.52 -39.31 -6.28
CA LEU A 107 -16.81 -40.04 -6.17
C LEU A 107 -16.57 -41.55 -6.31
N PRO A 108 -17.38 -42.41 -5.64
CA PRO A 108 -17.46 -43.81 -6.00
C PRO A 108 -17.84 -43.93 -7.48
N THR A 109 -17.01 -44.59 -8.26
CA THR A 109 -17.22 -44.89 -9.69
C THR A 109 -18.28 -45.98 -9.84
N GLY A 110 -19.51 -45.70 -9.41
CA GLY A 110 -20.55 -46.72 -9.22
C GLY A 110 -21.98 -46.29 -9.57
N LEU A 111 -22.16 -45.32 -10.46
CA LEU A 111 -23.48 -45.13 -11.09
C LEU A 111 -23.53 -45.98 -12.38
N PRO A 112 -24.46 -46.95 -12.49
CA PRO A 112 -24.58 -47.78 -13.67
C PRO A 112 -25.02 -46.89 -14.84
N VAL A 113 -24.23 -46.92 -15.91
CA VAL A 113 -24.62 -46.42 -17.22
C VAL A 113 -25.71 -47.37 -17.73
N SER A 114 -26.96 -47.02 -17.44
CA SER A 114 -28.12 -47.70 -18.01
C SER A 114 -28.09 -47.48 -19.52
N SER A 115 -27.79 -48.55 -20.26
CA SER A 115 -27.97 -48.68 -21.70
C SER A 115 -29.45 -48.47 -22.05
N ALA A 116 -29.83 -47.23 -22.36
CA ALA A 116 -31.09 -46.92 -23.01
C ALA A 116 -30.85 -46.87 -24.54
N PRO A 117 -31.75 -47.46 -25.34
CA PRO A 117 -31.57 -47.57 -26.78
C PRO A 117 -31.62 -46.20 -27.47
N GLU A 118 -30.88 -46.08 -28.55
CA GLU A 118 -30.73 -44.91 -29.40
C GLU A 118 -32.09 -44.39 -29.90
N TYR A 119 -32.65 -43.42 -29.19
CA TYR A 119 -33.64 -42.52 -29.76
C TYR A 119 -32.87 -41.31 -30.30
N GLU A 120 -32.68 -41.25 -31.63
CA GLU A 120 -32.11 -40.08 -32.29
C GLU A 120 -33.05 -38.88 -32.13
N SER A 121 -32.84 -38.16 -31.03
CA SER A 121 -33.62 -36.98 -30.69
C SER A 121 -33.32 -35.83 -31.66
N PRO A 122 -34.34 -35.07 -32.11
CA PRO A 122 -34.20 -33.84 -32.90
C PRO A 122 -33.27 -32.78 -32.28
N MET A 123 -32.89 -32.95 -31.01
CA MET A 123 -31.97 -32.04 -30.32
C MET A 123 -30.52 -32.07 -30.85
N ARG A 124 -30.08 -33.12 -31.56
CA ARG A 124 -28.68 -33.16 -32.07
C ARG A 124 -28.40 -32.07 -33.12
N SER A 125 -29.39 -31.65 -33.91
CA SER A 125 -29.24 -30.53 -34.86
C SER A 125 -29.18 -29.17 -34.15
N VAL A 126 -29.99 -28.99 -33.11
CA VAL A 126 -30.01 -27.77 -32.27
C VAL A 126 -28.71 -27.62 -31.47
N VAL A 127 -28.16 -28.73 -30.96
CA VAL A 127 -26.87 -28.72 -30.25
C VAL A 127 -25.71 -28.37 -31.19
N ARG A 128 -25.71 -28.88 -32.44
CA ARG A 128 -24.69 -28.52 -33.44
C ARG A 128 -24.83 -27.06 -33.91
N ALA A 129 -26.05 -26.55 -34.06
CA ALA A 129 -26.28 -25.14 -34.41
C ALA A 129 -25.78 -24.20 -33.30
N ARG A 130 -26.08 -24.51 -32.02
CA ARG A 130 -25.58 -23.75 -30.86
C ARG A 130 -24.08 -23.83 -30.68
N ALA A 131 -23.45 -24.95 -31.02
CA ALA A 131 -21.98 -25.08 -30.99
C ALA A 131 -21.30 -24.11 -31.97
N ARG A 132 -21.83 -23.98 -33.21
CA ARG A 132 -21.30 -23.03 -34.20
C ARG A 132 -21.49 -21.56 -33.79
N GLU A 133 -22.63 -21.25 -33.15
CA GLU A 133 -22.88 -19.91 -32.62
C GLU A 133 -21.92 -19.55 -31.48
N PHE A 134 -21.58 -20.52 -30.63
CA PHE A 134 -20.61 -20.35 -29.54
C PHE A 134 -19.18 -20.15 -30.08
N ASP A 135 -18.77 -20.93 -31.09
CA ASP A 135 -17.44 -20.79 -31.71
C ASP A 135 -17.30 -19.41 -32.41
N TRP A 136 -18.34 -18.93 -33.09
CA TRP A 136 -18.34 -17.59 -33.71
C TRP A 136 -18.25 -16.45 -32.68
N LEU A 137 -18.97 -16.55 -31.55
CA LEU A 137 -18.87 -15.58 -30.46
C LEU A 137 -17.49 -15.57 -29.81
N LYS A 138 -16.85 -16.74 -29.71
CA LYS A 138 -15.50 -16.88 -29.19
C LYS A 138 -14.46 -16.23 -30.10
N GLU A 139 -14.51 -16.46 -31.42
CA GLU A 139 -13.63 -15.78 -32.38
C GLU A 139 -13.81 -14.26 -32.37
N ARG A 140 -15.06 -13.78 -32.21
CA ARG A 140 -15.35 -12.34 -32.12
C ARG A 140 -14.87 -11.72 -30.81
N ALA A 141 -14.95 -12.44 -29.69
CA ALA A 141 -14.39 -12.02 -28.41
C ALA A 141 -12.85 -11.99 -28.45
N GLU A 142 -12.22 -13.03 -28.99
CA GLU A 142 -10.76 -13.10 -29.15
C GLU A 142 -10.22 -12.02 -30.11
N GLY A 143 -10.97 -11.71 -31.18
CA GLY A 143 -10.64 -10.60 -32.09
C GLY A 143 -10.74 -9.22 -31.43
N GLY A 144 -11.74 -9.01 -30.57
CA GLY A 144 -11.90 -7.78 -29.79
C GLY A 144 -10.77 -7.56 -28.79
N ASP A 145 -10.43 -8.61 -28.04
CA ASP A 145 -9.34 -8.59 -27.06
C ASP A 145 -7.97 -8.33 -27.72
N TYR A 146 -7.74 -8.91 -28.91
CA TYR A 146 -6.52 -8.65 -29.69
C TYR A 146 -6.44 -7.20 -30.19
N GLU A 147 -7.54 -6.64 -30.69
CA GLU A 147 -7.57 -5.25 -31.16
C GLU A 147 -7.38 -4.26 -30.00
N GLU A 148 -8.00 -4.53 -28.85
CA GLU A 148 -7.83 -3.73 -27.63
C GLU A 148 -6.38 -3.80 -27.12
N MET A 149 -5.77 -4.99 -27.07
CA MET A 149 -4.37 -5.16 -26.71
C MET A 149 -3.44 -4.37 -27.66
N ARG A 150 -3.72 -4.37 -28.96
CA ARG A 150 -2.97 -3.59 -29.95
C ARG A 150 -3.15 -2.08 -29.78
N ARG A 151 -4.34 -1.61 -29.41
CA ARG A 151 -4.59 -0.20 -29.04
C ARG A 151 -3.84 0.18 -27.77
N GLN A 152 -3.82 -0.70 -26.77
CA GLN A 152 -3.07 -0.48 -25.52
C GLN A 152 -1.56 -0.44 -25.76
N GLN A 153 -1.02 -1.31 -26.61
CA GLN A 153 0.40 -1.25 -26.99
C GLN A 153 0.76 0.05 -27.71
N ARG A 154 -0.11 0.55 -28.61
CA ARG A 154 0.09 1.86 -29.26
C ARG A 154 0.08 3.03 -28.27
N ARG A 155 -0.86 3.05 -27.32
CA ARG A 155 -0.88 4.06 -26.25
C ARG A 155 0.41 4.05 -25.42
N ARG A 156 0.86 2.87 -24.98
CA ARG A 156 2.12 2.73 -24.25
C ARG A 156 3.36 3.13 -25.06
N ALA A 157 3.33 2.94 -26.38
CA ALA A 157 4.42 3.39 -27.26
C ALA A 157 4.43 4.92 -27.38
N GLN A 158 3.27 5.56 -27.55
CA GLN A 158 3.13 7.02 -27.58
C GLN A 158 3.56 7.66 -26.26
N GLU A 159 3.12 7.11 -25.11
CA GLU A 159 3.51 7.60 -23.78
C GLU A 159 5.04 7.52 -23.57
N ARG A 160 5.70 6.46 -24.05
CA ARG A 160 7.17 6.34 -24.00
C ARG A 160 7.86 7.39 -24.87
N GLU A 161 7.36 7.62 -26.07
CA GLU A 161 7.94 8.62 -26.97
C GLU A 161 7.78 10.05 -26.41
N GLU A 162 6.62 10.37 -25.84
CA GLU A 162 6.40 11.66 -25.15
C GLU A 162 7.30 11.83 -23.94
N TYR A 163 7.48 10.78 -23.14
CA TYR A 163 8.38 10.80 -21.99
C TYR A 163 9.84 11.03 -22.42
N GLU A 164 10.30 10.34 -23.47
CA GLU A 164 11.65 10.56 -24.02
C GLU A 164 11.84 11.97 -24.59
N ARG A 165 10.81 12.51 -25.26
CA ARG A 165 10.82 13.88 -25.78
C ARG A 165 10.95 14.90 -24.65
N ALA A 166 10.15 14.74 -23.58
CA ALA A 166 10.20 15.59 -22.40
C ALA A 166 11.54 15.50 -21.66
N GLN A 167 12.19 14.32 -21.63
CA GLN A 167 13.54 14.18 -21.07
C GLN A 167 14.59 14.93 -21.89
N ARG A 168 14.54 14.82 -23.23
CA ARG A 168 15.45 15.57 -24.11
C ARG A 168 15.27 17.07 -24.00
N GLU A 169 14.04 17.55 -23.84
CA GLU A 169 13.74 18.97 -23.62
C GLU A 169 14.32 19.48 -22.30
N ARG A 170 14.07 18.79 -21.18
CA ARG A 170 14.68 19.13 -19.88
C ARG A 170 16.20 19.11 -19.90
N GLU A 171 16.80 18.20 -20.67
CA GLU A 171 18.25 18.16 -20.83
C GLU A 171 18.78 19.36 -21.62
N ARG A 172 18.07 19.81 -22.66
CA ARG A 172 18.42 21.05 -23.38
C ARG A 172 18.31 22.25 -22.46
N GLU A 173 17.20 22.41 -21.74
CA GLU A 173 17.01 23.48 -20.76
C GLU A 173 18.11 23.50 -19.69
N ARG A 174 18.55 22.32 -19.21
CA ARG A 174 19.66 22.21 -18.27
C ARG A 174 20.98 22.68 -18.87
N ARG A 175 21.29 22.29 -20.12
CA ARG A 175 22.51 22.71 -20.81
C ARG A 175 22.51 24.22 -21.08
N ASP A 176 21.36 24.78 -21.47
CA ASP A 176 21.21 26.22 -21.72
C ASP A 176 21.37 27.02 -20.41
N TRP A 177 20.80 26.52 -19.31
CA TRP A 177 20.99 27.09 -17.98
C TRP A 177 22.45 27.06 -17.51
N GLU A 178 23.14 25.93 -17.72
CA GLU A 178 24.57 25.79 -17.40
C GLU A 178 25.43 26.75 -18.23
N GLN A 179 25.17 26.88 -19.54
CA GLN A 179 25.86 27.84 -20.40
C GLN A 179 25.60 29.29 -19.96
N GLN A 180 24.37 29.63 -19.58
CA GLN A 180 24.03 30.97 -19.09
C GLN A 180 24.74 31.28 -17.76
N GLN A 181 24.82 30.31 -16.84
CA GLN A 181 25.58 30.45 -15.60
C GLN A 181 27.08 30.63 -15.88
N GLN A 182 27.65 29.89 -16.83
CA GLN A 182 29.06 30.02 -17.19
C GLN A 182 29.37 31.39 -17.80
N GLN A 183 28.53 31.89 -18.70
CA GLN A 183 28.66 33.26 -19.25
C GLN A 183 28.52 34.33 -18.16
N GLN A 184 27.62 34.13 -17.19
CA GLN A 184 27.48 35.06 -16.06
C GLN A 184 28.71 35.03 -15.13
N GLN A 185 29.34 33.87 -14.94
CA GLN A 185 30.59 33.78 -14.18
C GLN A 185 31.76 34.44 -14.91
N GLN A 186 31.89 34.24 -16.23
CA GLN A 186 32.91 34.89 -17.05
C GLN A 186 32.76 36.41 -17.08
N SER A 187 31.53 36.93 -17.19
CA SER A 187 31.30 38.38 -17.12
C SER A 187 31.63 38.95 -15.74
N ARG A 188 31.33 38.21 -14.65
CA ARG A 188 31.73 38.59 -13.29
C ARG A 188 33.23 38.53 -13.07
N SER A 189 33.95 37.57 -13.63
CA SER A 189 35.41 37.50 -13.51
C SER A 189 36.07 38.65 -14.26
N HIS A 190 35.65 38.93 -15.50
CA HIS A 190 36.14 40.09 -16.25
C HIS A 190 35.82 41.41 -15.55
N ALA A 191 34.62 41.57 -14.99
CA ALA A 191 34.28 42.78 -14.22
C ALA A 191 35.15 42.95 -12.96
N ARG A 192 35.53 41.86 -12.29
CA ARG A 192 36.44 41.89 -11.14
C ARG A 192 37.87 42.25 -11.55
N GLU A 193 38.36 41.66 -12.63
CA GLU A 193 39.68 41.94 -13.18
C GLU A 193 39.80 43.41 -13.60
N SER A 194 38.84 43.93 -14.37
CA SER A 194 38.81 45.35 -14.74
C SER A 194 38.67 46.30 -13.53
N ALA A 195 37.95 45.90 -12.49
CA ALA A 195 37.87 46.69 -11.24
C ALA A 195 39.20 46.69 -10.47
N GLN A 196 39.94 45.57 -10.49
CA GLN A 196 41.24 45.45 -9.88
C GLN A 196 42.29 46.31 -10.61
N ASP A 197 42.28 46.33 -11.93
CA ASP A 197 43.15 47.18 -12.75
C ASP A 197 42.88 48.68 -12.50
N GLN A 198 41.60 49.07 -12.37
CA GLN A 198 41.24 50.45 -11.98
C GLN A 198 41.71 50.80 -10.56
N GLN A 199 41.65 49.85 -9.62
CA GLN A 199 42.14 50.07 -8.26
C GLN A 199 43.66 50.18 -8.21
N GLN A 200 44.41 49.39 -8.99
CA GLN A 200 45.87 49.52 -9.08
C GLN A 200 46.26 50.87 -9.70
N GLY A 201 45.54 51.32 -10.73
CA GLY A 201 45.72 52.67 -11.29
C GLY A 201 45.43 53.80 -10.29
N ARG A 202 44.47 53.62 -9.37
CA ARG A 202 44.18 54.58 -8.29
C ARG A 202 45.16 54.47 -7.12
N ALA A 203 45.60 53.28 -6.74
CA ALA A 203 46.54 53.06 -5.65
C ALA A 203 47.90 53.71 -5.93
N GLY A 204 48.37 53.66 -7.18
CA GLY A 204 49.58 54.39 -7.61
C GLY A 204 49.48 55.92 -7.51
N GLN A 205 48.28 56.50 -7.43
CA GLN A 205 48.07 57.92 -7.15
C GLN A 205 47.81 58.23 -5.66
N GLN A 206 47.38 57.24 -4.87
CA GLN A 206 47.00 57.42 -3.47
C GLN A 206 48.12 57.09 -2.46
N GLU A 207 49.19 56.39 -2.91
CA GLU A 207 50.37 56.06 -2.08
C GLU A 207 51.20 57.29 -1.64
N SER A 208 50.95 58.48 -2.21
CA SER A 208 51.60 59.73 -1.79
C SER A 208 50.87 60.48 -0.66
N ALA A 209 49.73 59.99 -0.15
CA ALA A 209 48.85 60.83 0.69
C ALA A 209 48.46 60.30 2.09
N ASN A 210 48.67 59.04 2.47
CA ASN A 210 48.16 58.58 3.78
C ASN A 210 49.03 57.52 4.46
N ARG A 211 49.97 58.02 5.27
CA ARG A 211 50.68 57.24 6.29
C ARG A 211 50.10 57.60 7.66
N ALA A 212 49.12 56.84 8.13
CA ALA A 212 48.63 56.89 9.51
C ALA A 212 48.29 55.47 10.01
N PRO A 213 48.64 55.12 11.26
CA PRO A 213 48.50 53.75 11.76
C PRO A 213 47.07 53.48 12.26
N ARG A 214 46.51 52.35 11.85
CA ARG A 214 45.24 51.84 12.38
C ARG A 214 45.50 50.97 13.61
N VAL A 215 44.76 51.28 14.66
CA VAL A 215 44.75 50.62 15.97
C VAL A 215 43.93 49.33 15.86
N ASP A 216 44.49 48.24 16.40
CA ASP A 216 43.87 46.92 16.50
C ASP A 216 42.63 46.95 17.41
N GLU A 217 41.45 46.78 16.82
CA GLU A 217 40.19 46.64 17.56
C GLU A 217 39.82 45.16 17.63
N ALA A 218 40.19 44.53 18.76
CA ALA A 218 39.83 43.17 19.13
C ALA A 218 38.31 43.06 19.29
N ARG A 219 37.62 42.65 18.22
CA ARG A 219 36.17 42.47 18.22
C ARG A 219 35.80 41.23 19.04
N ALA A 220 35.16 41.48 20.17
CA ALA A 220 34.69 40.50 21.14
C ALA A 220 34.01 39.29 20.48
N ARG A 221 34.42 38.10 20.93
CA ARG A 221 33.82 36.81 20.56
C ARG A 221 32.33 36.84 20.94
N PRO A 222 31.39 36.69 20.01
CA PRO A 222 29.97 36.72 20.33
C PRO A 222 29.65 35.56 21.27
N THR A 223 29.11 35.89 22.44
CA THR A 223 28.52 34.93 23.38
C THR A 223 27.51 34.09 22.61
N PRO A 224 27.51 32.75 22.73
CA PRO A 224 26.54 31.90 22.03
C PRO A 224 25.13 32.24 22.51
N SER A 225 24.46 33.12 21.77
CA SER A 225 23.05 33.44 21.96
C SER A 225 22.24 32.18 21.73
N GLN A 226 21.17 32.00 22.52
CA GLN A 226 20.23 30.89 22.29
C GLN A 226 19.80 30.88 20.82
N PRO A 227 19.76 29.70 20.17
CA PRO A 227 19.39 29.59 18.77
C PRO A 227 18.00 30.18 18.56
N SER A 228 17.85 31.03 17.55
CA SER A 228 16.54 31.57 17.22
C SER A 228 15.60 30.44 16.79
N GLY A 229 14.28 30.66 16.89
CA GLY A 229 13.30 29.67 16.40
C GLY A 229 13.53 29.26 14.95
N SER A 230 13.97 30.19 14.10
CA SER A 230 14.34 29.92 12.71
C SER A 230 15.57 29.01 12.58
N ASP A 231 16.54 29.14 13.49
CA ASP A 231 17.75 28.30 13.48
C ASP A 231 17.43 26.86 13.86
N LEU A 232 16.50 26.66 14.80
CA LEU A 232 16.02 25.33 15.19
C LEU A 232 15.28 24.63 14.04
N VAL A 233 14.44 25.36 13.30
CA VAL A 233 13.76 24.81 12.11
C VAL A 233 14.76 24.45 11.02
N LYS A 234 15.75 25.32 10.78
CA LYS A 234 16.82 25.04 9.81
C LYS A 234 17.64 23.82 10.21
N GLN A 235 18.02 23.71 11.48
CA GLN A 235 18.76 22.56 12.01
C GLN A 235 17.95 21.26 11.89
N PHE A 236 16.64 21.30 12.14
CA PHE A 236 15.75 20.16 11.95
C PHE A 236 15.72 19.69 10.49
N LEU A 237 15.60 20.64 9.54
CA LEU A 237 15.61 20.34 8.10
C LEU A 237 16.96 19.76 7.64
N GLU A 238 18.07 20.32 8.10
CA GLU A 238 19.42 19.84 7.78
C GLU A 238 19.64 18.42 8.31
N LYS A 239 19.32 18.18 9.59
CA LYS A 239 19.40 16.82 10.18
C LYS A 239 18.47 15.85 9.46
N SER A 240 17.30 16.31 9.03
CA SER A 240 16.36 15.51 8.25
C SER A 240 16.91 15.09 6.89
N ALA A 241 17.54 16.02 6.17
CA ALA A 241 18.20 15.72 4.90
C ALA A 241 19.36 14.73 5.07
N ILE A 242 20.23 14.94 6.06
CA ILE A 242 21.35 14.02 6.37
C ILE A 242 20.83 12.63 6.71
N PHE A 243 19.79 12.55 7.54
CA PHE A 243 19.17 11.28 7.90
C PHE A 243 18.61 10.56 6.68
N ASP A 244 17.88 11.24 5.80
CA ASP A 244 17.29 10.59 4.61
C ASP A 244 18.36 10.01 3.68
N MET A 245 19.53 10.65 3.58
CA MET A 245 20.67 10.13 2.79
C MET A 245 21.37 8.93 3.45
N THR A 246 21.33 8.83 4.78
CA THR A 246 22.17 7.88 5.53
C THR A 246 21.38 6.74 6.18
N CYS A 247 20.05 6.85 6.29
CA CYS A 247 19.23 5.94 7.08
C CYS A 247 19.19 4.49 6.59
N PHE A 248 19.63 4.20 5.37
CA PHE A 248 19.74 2.84 4.82
C PHE A 248 21.19 2.35 4.71
N SER A 249 22.16 3.08 5.26
CA SER A 249 23.57 2.67 5.24
C SER A 249 23.82 1.51 6.20
N THR A 250 24.36 0.41 5.68
CA THR A 250 24.79 -0.75 6.48
C THR A 250 26.05 -0.46 7.31
N GLN A 251 26.90 0.47 6.85
CA GLN A 251 28.14 0.85 7.51
C GLN A 251 27.91 1.71 8.76
N ASN A 252 26.78 2.42 8.81
CA ASN A 252 26.46 3.34 9.87
C ASN A 252 25.03 3.09 10.38
N PRO A 253 24.81 2.05 11.21
CA PRO A 253 23.48 1.69 11.68
C PRO A 253 22.80 2.89 12.35
N ASN A 254 21.49 3.01 12.16
CA ASN A 254 20.73 4.05 12.83
C ASN A 254 20.77 3.86 14.35
N SER A 255 20.71 4.99 15.05
CA SER A 255 20.60 5.08 16.49
C SER A 255 19.58 6.17 16.84
N PHE A 256 19.09 6.16 18.08
CA PHE A 256 18.13 7.12 18.60
C PHE A 256 18.61 8.56 18.38
N ALA A 257 19.89 8.84 18.63
CA ALA A 257 20.48 10.18 18.53
C ALA A 257 20.57 10.71 17.09
N ARG A 258 20.49 9.84 16.07
CA ARG A 258 20.58 10.23 14.66
C ARG A 258 19.23 10.60 14.06
N ILE A 259 18.14 10.14 14.66
CA ILE A 259 16.80 10.48 14.21
C ILE A 259 16.57 11.97 14.53
N PRO A 260 16.14 12.79 13.56
CA PRO A 260 15.84 14.20 13.81
C PRO A 260 14.49 14.31 14.50
N TRP A 261 14.51 14.17 15.82
CA TRP A 261 13.34 14.33 16.64
C TRP A 261 12.85 15.78 16.61
N PRO A 262 11.54 16.03 16.45
CA PRO A 262 10.97 17.37 16.40
C PRO A 262 10.79 17.93 17.81
N VAL A 263 11.90 18.14 18.51
CA VAL A 263 11.93 18.64 19.89
C VAL A 263 12.82 19.87 19.98
N VAL A 264 12.53 20.77 20.91
CA VAL A 264 13.39 21.92 21.21
C VAL A 264 14.54 21.46 22.10
N PRO A 265 15.81 21.44 21.63
CA PRO A 265 16.92 20.94 22.41
C PRO A 265 17.20 21.82 23.63
N ARG A 266 17.40 21.21 24.80
CA ARG A 266 17.89 21.89 26.00
C ARG A 266 19.42 21.98 25.96
N GLY A 267 19.95 22.75 25.01
CA GLY A 267 21.38 22.98 24.83
C GLY A 267 22.03 22.16 23.71
N SER A 268 23.35 21.97 23.78
CA SER A 268 24.17 21.32 22.74
C SER A 268 24.29 19.81 22.89
N ALA A 269 23.74 19.23 23.97
CA ALA A 269 23.78 17.80 24.21
C ALA A 269 22.97 17.01 23.16
N PRO A 270 23.37 15.77 22.84
CA PRO A 270 22.58 14.90 21.97
C PRO A 270 21.22 14.60 22.60
N ILE A 271 20.18 14.54 21.75
CA ILE A 271 18.80 14.28 22.16
C ILE A 271 18.70 12.88 22.77
N ARG A 272 18.16 12.82 23.99
CA ARG A 272 17.90 11.57 24.72
C ARG A 272 16.44 11.16 24.61
N PRO A 273 16.10 9.89 24.91
CA PRO A 273 14.71 9.42 24.88
C PRO A 273 13.75 10.24 25.73
N GLN A 274 14.20 10.71 26.90
CA GLN A 274 13.39 11.51 27.82
C GLN A 274 13.05 12.91 27.26
N ASP A 275 13.83 13.39 26.28
CA ASP A 275 13.58 14.68 25.63
C ASP A 275 12.42 14.59 24.63
N VAL A 276 12.06 13.39 24.16
CA VAL A 276 10.95 13.18 23.20
C VAL A 276 9.62 12.97 23.96
N SER A 277 9.23 13.99 24.72
CA SER A 277 7.94 14.06 25.41
C SER A 277 6.89 14.80 24.56
N ALA A 278 5.61 14.54 24.82
CA ALA A 278 4.51 15.24 24.14
C ALA A 278 4.60 16.77 24.32
N GLU A 279 5.05 17.22 25.49
CA GLU A 279 5.27 18.65 25.78
C GLU A 279 6.36 19.26 24.90
N ASN A 280 7.51 18.61 24.77
CA ASN A 280 8.62 19.13 23.96
C ASN A 280 8.30 19.09 22.46
N VAL A 281 7.58 18.06 21.99
CA VAL A 281 7.10 17.98 20.60
C VAL A 281 6.06 19.07 20.34
N ARG A 282 5.14 19.30 21.27
CA ARG A 282 4.17 20.40 21.20
C ARG A 282 4.85 21.76 21.17
N ALA A 283 5.88 21.98 21.99
CA ALA A 283 6.65 23.21 21.99
C ALA A 283 7.32 23.47 20.63
N PHE A 284 7.84 22.42 19.99
CA PHE A 284 8.38 22.52 18.63
C PHE A 284 7.31 22.84 17.58
N CYS A 285 6.13 22.21 17.66
CA CYS A 285 5.01 22.53 16.77
C CYS A 285 4.51 23.98 16.95
N LEU A 286 4.44 24.48 18.18
CA LEU A 286 4.12 25.87 18.46
C LEU A 286 5.19 26.83 17.92
N LEU A 287 6.47 26.48 18.07
CA LEU A 287 7.58 27.24 17.49
C LEU A 287 7.42 27.39 15.97
N LEU A 288 7.07 26.31 15.28
CA LEU A 288 6.78 26.34 13.83
C LEU A 288 5.63 27.31 13.52
N ALA A 289 4.54 27.27 14.28
CA ALA A 289 3.41 28.19 14.11
C ALA A 289 3.80 29.66 14.38
N THR A 290 4.59 29.94 15.42
CA THR A 290 5.05 31.29 15.75
C THR A 290 5.99 31.85 14.67
N VAL A 291 6.92 31.04 14.18
CA VAL A 291 7.83 31.43 13.08
C VAL A 291 7.03 31.73 11.80
N HIS A 292 5.94 30.99 11.55
CA HIS A 292 5.02 31.28 10.44
C HIS A 292 4.41 32.68 10.53
N GLN A 293 3.89 33.03 11.71
CA GLN A 293 3.18 34.29 11.94
C GLN A 293 4.12 35.49 11.86
N GLN A 294 5.35 35.36 12.35
CA GLN A 294 6.32 36.47 12.40
C GLN A 294 6.96 36.80 11.05
N ARG A 295 7.04 35.83 10.13
CA ARG A 295 7.72 36.00 8.84
C ARG A 295 6.78 35.65 7.70
N HIS A 296 5.96 36.62 7.31
CA HIS A 296 5.06 36.58 6.15
C HIS A 296 5.72 36.13 4.81
N SER A 297 7.04 35.93 4.76
CA SER A 297 7.83 35.66 3.56
C SER A 297 8.79 34.45 3.61
N THR A 298 8.92 33.70 4.73
CA THR A 298 9.75 32.45 4.78
C THR A 298 8.90 31.15 4.78
N ASP A 299 7.83 31.18 3.99
CA ASP A 299 6.81 30.12 3.92
C ASP A 299 7.32 28.78 3.34
N ARG A 300 8.44 28.78 2.60
CA ARG A 300 8.96 27.55 1.98
C ARG A 300 9.60 26.58 2.99
N GLN A 301 10.45 27.08 3.89
CA GLN A 301 11.16 26.24 4.87
C GLN A 301 10.19 25.65 5.90
N LEU A 302 9.22 26.45 6.34
CA LEU A 302 8.21 25.98 7.27
C LEU A 302 7.32 24.90 6.67
N ARG A 303 6.79 25.12 5.46
CA ARG A 303 5.99 24.10 4.76
C ARG A 303 6.80 22.83 4.52
N LEU A 304 8.10 22.97 4.22
CA LEU A 304 8.98 21.82 4.09
C LEU A 304 9.17 21.08 5.42
N ALA A 305 9.35 21.80 6.53
CA ALA A 305 9.51 21.21 7.86
C ALA A 305 8.25 20.46 8.29
N MET A 306 7.08 21.07 8.10
CA MET A 306 5.78 20.41 8.35
C MET A 306 5.56 19.20 7.44
N LYS A 307 5.91 19.30 6.16
CA LYS A 307 5.84 18.18 5.21
C LYS A 307 6.78 17.04 5.63
N GLN A 308 8.00 17.34 6.08
CA GLN A 308 8.93 16.33 6.55
C GLN A 308 8.47 15.69 7.86
N LEU A 309 7.97 16.49 8.81
CA LEU A 309 7.40 16.02 10.08
C LEU A 309 6.26 15.01 9.84
N THR A 310 5.30 15.40 9.01
CA THR A 310 4.12 14.56 8.70
C THR A 310 4.46 13.35 7.84
N ALA A 311 5.37 13.47 6.87
CA ALA A 311 5.77 12.34 6.03
C ALA A 311 6.62 11.31 6.79
N ARG A 312 7.45 11.77 7.73
CA ARG A 312 8.37 10.93 8.50
C ARG A 312 7.67 10.22 9.63
N PHE A 313 6.86 10.93 10.41
CA PHE A 313 6.16 10.41 11.58
C PHE A 313 4.68 10.15 11.29
N HIS A 314 4.36 9.67 10.08
CA HIS A 314 3.02 9.18 9.77
C HIS A 314 2.80 7.84 10.48
N SER A 315 1.62 7.61 11.07
CA SER A 315 1.27 6.35 11.75
C SER A 315 1.57 5.13 10.88
N ASP A 316 1.13 5.19 9.62
CA ASP A 316 1.25 4.06 8.70
C ASP A 316 2.68 3.93 8.20
N ARG A 317 3.33 5.04 7.80
CA ARG A 317 4.68 4.98 7.22
C ARG A 317 5.77 4.69 8.23
N PHE A 318 5.67 5.15 9.47
CA PHE A 318 6.71 4.89 10.46
C PHE A 318 6.70 3.42 10.88
N ASN A 319 5.51 2.83 11.02
CA ASN A 319 5.33 1.40 11.29
C ASN A 319 5.67 0.53 10.07
N GLU A 320 5.33 0.97 8.85
CA GLU A 320 5.68 0.28 7.59
C GLU A 320 7.17 0.40 7.24
N ARG A 321 7.85 1.49 7.65
CA ARG A 321 9.31 1.63 7.62
C ARG A 321 9.97 0.80 8.72
N ARG A 322 9.55 -0.47 8.84
CA ARG A 322 10.32 -1.57 9.43
C ARG A 322 11.77 -1.50 9.00
N THR A 323 12.07 -1.05 7.78
CA THR A 323 13.43 -0.85 7.27
C THR A 323 14.27 0.09 8.13
N THR A 324 13.81 1.31 8.45
CA THR A 324 14.57 2.25 9.28
C THR A 324 14.78 1.69 10.69
N VAL A 325 13.73 1.19 11.32
CA VAL A 325 13.80 0.62 12.68
C VAL A 325 14.60 -0.69 12.72
N SER A 326 14.61 -1.48 11.63
CA SER A 326 15.37 -2.73 11.53
C SER A 326 16.87 -2.53 11.43
N THR A 327 17.33 -1.37 10.96
CA THR A 327 18.76 -1.03 10.92
C THR A 327 19.35 -0.73 12.30
N ILE A 328 18.50 -0.48 13.31
CA ILE A 328 18.92 -0.32 14.71
C ILE A 328 19.19 -1.72 15.28
N ARG A 329 20.45 -1.99 15.64
CA ARG A 329 20.90 -3.32 16.09
C ARG A 329 20.46 -3.63 17.51
N ASP A 330 20.47 -2.64 18.41
CA ASP A 330 20.05 -2.81 19.79
C ASP A 330 18.52 -2.86 19.90
N LEU A 331 18.00 -3.93 20.50
CA LEU A 331 16.57 -4.14 20.71
C LEU A 331 15.98 -3.15 21.73
N ASN A 332 16.74 -2.75 22.74
CA ASN A 332 16.29 -1.78 23.73
C ASN A 332 16.16 -0.40 23.09
N GLU A 333 17.18 0.02 22.34
CA GLU A 333 17.14 1.26 21.58
C GLU A 333 16.00 1.26 20.56
N ARG A 334 15.76 0.13 19.90
CA ARG A 334 14.62 -0.03 18.99
C ARG A 334 13.28 0.20 19.67
N ALA A 335 13.07 -0.34 20.87
CA ALA A 335 11.86 -0.13 21.65
C ALA A 335 11.68 1.35 22.04
N LEU A 336 12.78 2.02 22.43
CA LEU A 336 12.78 3.45 22.74
C LEU A 336 12.43 4.31 21.53
N VAL A 337 12.95 3.99 20.34
CA VAL A 337 12.62 4.69 19.09
C VAL A 337 11.14 4.54 18.75
N LEU A 338 10.58 3.34 18.87
CA LEU A 338 9.16 3.10 18.59
C LEU A 338 8.25 3.86 19.58
N ALA A 339 8.58 3.84 20.87
CA ALA A 339 7.83 4.59 21.88
C ALA A 339 7.90 6.11 21.64
N ALA A 340 9.08 6.64 21.36
CA ALA A 340 9.27 8.07 21.05
C ALA A 340 8.53 8.48 19.77
N ALA A 341 8.55 7.64 18.73
CA ALA A 341 7.83 7.90 17.50
C ALA A 341 6.31 7.93 17.69
N ASP A 342 5.75 7.03 18.51
CA ASP A 342 4.33 7.03 18.85
C ASP A 342 3.91 8.34 19.56
N VAL A 343 4.75 8.83 20.48
CA VAL A 343 4.54 10.15 21.12
C VAL A 343 4.52 11.27 20.08
N VAL A 344 5.45 11.27 19.12
CA VAL A 344 5.49 12.28 18.04
C VAL A 344 4.24 12.19 17.17
N VAL A 345 3.88 10.98 16.70
CA VAL A 345 2.70 10.76 15.83
C VAL A 345 1.44 11.28 16.50
N LYS A 346 1.19 10.88 17.75
CA LYS A 346 0.02 11.30 18.52
C LYS A 346 -0.03 12.82 18.68
N THR A 347 1.10 13.43 19.07
CA THR A 347 1.17 14.87 19.31
C THR A 347 1.00 15.69 18.02
N VAL A 348 1.63 15.26 16.93
CA VAL A 348 1.55 15.94 15.62
C VAL A 348 0.14 15.85 15.05
N ASN A 349 -0.55 14.72 15.22
CA ASN A 349 -1.93 14.58 14.75
C ASN A 349 -2.91 15.51 15.47
N VAL A 350 -2.71 15.78 16.77
CA VAL A 350 -3.50 16.80 17.49
C VAL A 350 -3.29 18.20 16.92
N PHE A 351 -2.13 18.51 16.36
CA PHE A 351 -1.85 19.80 15.71
C PHE A 351 -2.38 19.92 14.28
N ARG A 352 -2.85 18.82 13.68
CA ARG A 352 -3.38 18.80 12.30
C ARG A 352 -4.89 18.92 12.22
N GLY A 353 -5.60 18.43 13.24
CA GLY A 353 -7.05 18.60 13.39
C GLY A 353 -7.35 19.91 14.09
#